data_AF-A0A820J0I8-F1
#
_entry.id   AF-A0A820J0I8-F1
#
_cell.length_a   1.000
_cell.length_b   1.000
_cell.length_c   1.000
_cell.angle_alpha   90.00
_cell.angle_beta   90.00
_cell.angle_gamma   90.00
#
_symmetry.space_group_name_H-M   'P 1'
#
loop_
_entity.id
_entity.type
_entity.pdbx_description
1 polymer ?
#
loop_
_entity_poly.entity_id
_entity_poly.type
_entity_poly.pdbx_seq_one_letter_code
_entity_poly.pdbx_strand_id
1 'polypeptide(L)'
;MIRLLLISLVISKINGNDKRIYSAIENTRPIIGILTQPTPSTWQKPNRTTYLAASYVKYIEATGAQVVPIRMYQSIDYYLHLFNSLNGVLFPGGDFSNEYLYVAKLFHMWTLKLFF
;
A
#
# COMPACT_ATOMS: atom_id res chain seq x y z
N MET A 1 -4.35 -24.97 2.72
CA MET A 1 -4.90 -24.03 3.71
C MET A 1 -3.93 -22.85 3.85
N ILE A 2 -4.06 -21.83 3.00
CA ILE A 2 -3.31 -20.57 3.13
C ILE A 2 -4.35 -19.46 3.23
N ARG A 3 -4.40 -18.85 4.42
CA ARG A 3 -5.35 -17.82 4.81
C ARG A 3 -5.09 -16.53 4.00
N LEU A 4 -6.03 -16.14 3.14
CA LEU A 4 -6.32 -14.73 2.93
C LEU A 4 -6.99 -14.22 4.21
N LEU A 5 -6.30 -13.38 4.98
CA LEU A 5 -6.91 -12.72 6.14
C LEU A 5 -6.19 -11.39 6.42
N LEU A 6 -6.56 -10.35 5.68
CA LEU A 6 -6.34 -8.95 6.08
C LEU A 6 -7.53 -8.10 5.60
N ILE A 7 -8.74 -8.46 6.05
CA ILE A 7 -9.90 -7.55 6.01
C ILE A 7 -10.55 -7.37 7.41
N SER A 8 -10.17 -8.09 8.46
CA SER A 8 -10.76 -7.82 9.78
C SER A 8 -9.85 -8.25 10.91
N LEU A 9 -9.26 -7.28 11.62
CA LEU A 9 -9.25 -7.29 13.10
C LEU A 9 -8.73 -5.95 13.67
N VAL A 10 -9.55 -4.91 13.62
CA VAL A 10 -9.56 -3.88 14.69
C VAL A 10 -10.92 -3.93 15.36
N ILE A 11 -11.26 -5.11 15.90
CA ILE A 11 -12.44 -5.28 16.75
C ILE A 11 -12.02 -6.09 17.97
N SER A 12 -11.41 -5.44 18.95
CA SER A 12 -11.15 -6.06 20.25
C SER A 12 -10.90 -5.04 21.37
N LYS A 13 -11.79 -4.04 21.54
CA LYS A 13 -12.25 -3.57 22.87
C LYS A 13 -13.33 -2.48 22.79
N ILE A 14 -14.54 -2.80 22.33
CA ILE A 14 -15.69 -1.89 22.53
C ILE A 14 -16.86 -2.72 23.04
N ASN A 15 -17.31 -2.42 24.26
CA ASN A 15 -18.44 -3.07 24.91
C ASN A 15 -19.69 -2.98 24.01
N GLY A 16 -20.40 -4.10 23.90
CA GLY A 16 -21.27 -4.46 22.78
C GLY A 16 -22.61 -3.72 22.61
N ASN A 17 -22.71 -2.41 22.84
CA ASN A 17 -23.97 -1.68 22.64
C ASN A 17 -23.94 -0.49 21.66
N ASP A 18 -22.77 -0.01 21.21
CA ASP A 18 -22.71 1.15 20.30
C ASP A 18 -22.43 0.77 18.84
N LYS A 19 -23.47 0.27 18.16
CA LYS A 19 -23.46 0.09 16.69
C LYS A 19 -23.34 1.41 15.91
N ARG A 20 -23.62 2.56 16.56
CA ARG A 20 -23.62 3.90 15.96
C ARG A 20 -22.21 4.52 15.81
N ILE A 21 -21.22 4.04 16.56
CA ILE A 21 -19.86 4.59 16.50
C ILE A 21 -19.05 3.96 15.35
N TYR A 22 -19.39 2.74 14.92
CA TYR A 22 -18.75 2.09 13.77
C TYR A 22 -19.10 2.74 12.42
N SER A 23 -20.30 3.32 12.26
CA SER A 23 -20.72 3.97 11.02
C SER A 23 -20.10 5.37 10.80
N ALA A 24 -19.45 5.94 11.82
CA ALA A 24 -18.87 7.29 11.76
C ALA A 24 -17.36 7.30 11.44
N ILE A 25 -16.71 6.13 11.33
CA ILE A 25 -15.27 6.00 11.05
C ILE A 25 -15.04 5.06 9.85
N GLU A 26 -15.87 5.16 8.82
CA GLU A 26 -15.58 4.50 7.55
C GLU A 26 -14.97 5.53 6.60
N ASN A 27 -13.67 5.40 6.32
CA ASN A 27 -13.09 6.08 5.18
C ASN A 27 -13.69 5.44 3.91
N THR A 28 -14.70 6.09 3.34
CA THR A 28 -15.41 5.63 2.14
C THR A 28 -14.57 5.72 0.87
N ARG A 29 -13.38 6.33 0.94
CA ARG A 29 -12.41 6.47 -0.16
C ARG A 29 -10.97 6.21 0.35
N PRO A 30 -10.62 4.96 0.66
CA PRO A 30 -9.28 4.64 1.15
C PRO A 30 -8.22 4.97 0.11
N ILE A 31 -7.08 5.52 0.55
CA ILE A 31 -5.92 5.81 -0.29
C ILE A 31 -4.93 4.65 -0.18
N ILE A 32 -4.75 3.95 -1.29
CA ILE A 32 -3.87 2.79 -1.39
C ILE A 32 -2.61 3.17 -2.16
N GLY A 33 -1.46 2.96 -1.52
CA GLY A 33 -0.17 3.13 -2.16
C GLY A 33 0.17 1.92 -3.02
N ILE A 34 0.66 2.12 -4.25
CA ILE A 34 1.17 1.02 -5.07
C ILE A 34 2.66 1.24 -5.36
N LEU A 35 3.50 0.28 -4.99
CA LEU A 35 4.94 0.35 -5.26
C LEU A 35 5.20 0.27 -6.77
N THR A 36 5.84 1.33 -7.29
CA THR A 36 6.30 1.36 -8.68
C THR A 36 7.46 0.39 -8.89
N GLN A 37 7.73 0.02 -10.14
CA GLN A 37 8.81 -0.90 -10.51
C GLN A 37 9.84 -0.19 -11.38
N PRO A 38 11.10 -0.65 -11.45
CA PRO A 38 12.12 -0.08 -12.31
C PRO A 38 11.68 -0.18 -13.77
N THR A 39 11.88 0.90 -14.53
CA THR A 39 11.54 0.89 -15.95
C THR A 39 12.49 -0.06 -16.69
N PRO A 40 11.97 -1.00 -17.51
CA PRO A 40 12.80 -1.85 -18.35
C PRO A 40 13.77 -1.03 -19.19
N SER A 41 14.99 -1.52 -19.41
CA SER A 41 16.05 -0.80 -20.15
C SER A 41 15.60 -0.31 -21.52
N THR A 42 14.71 -1.04 -22.18
CA THR A 42 14.13 -0.68 -23.49
C THR A 42 13.21 0.53 -23.45
N TRP A 43 12.68 0.92 -22.28
CA TRP A 43 11.73 2.01 -22.10
C TRP A 43 12.29 3.18 -21.30
N GLN A 44 13.54 3.07 -20.85
CA GLN A 44 14.18 4.11 -20.04
C GLN A 44 14.29 5.41 -20.82
N LYS A 45 13.85 6.50 -20.18
CA LYS A 45 14.02 7.87 -20.65
C LYS A 45 14.58 8.71 -19.50
N PRO A 46 15.24 9.84 -19.78
CA PRO A 46 15.58 10.80 -18.73
C PRO A 46 14.34 11.10 -17.87
N ASN A 47 14.50 11.00 -16.55
CA ASN A 47 13.44 11.21 -15.56
C ASN A 47 12.25 10.20 -15.61
N ARG A 48 12.39 9.07 -16.30
CA ARG A 48 11.44 7.94 -16.27
C ARG A 48 12.13 6.67 -15.81
N THR A 49 12.42 6.63 -14.51
CA THR A 49 13.15 5.54 -13.87
C THR A 49 12.23 4.45 -13.34
N THR A 50 10.94 4.74 -13.14
CA THR A 50 9.96 3.79 -12.59
C THR A 50 8.64 3.79 -13.37
N TYR A 51 7.98 2.63 -13.44
CA TYR A 51 6.67 2.46 -14.06
C TYR A 51 5.64 1.85 -13.10
N LEU A 52 4.37 2.04 -13.40
CA LEU A 52 3.23 1.44 -12.70
C LEU A 52 2.25 0.90 -13.75
N ALA A 53 2.01 -0.41 -13.74
CA ALA A 53 1.06 -1.00 -14.68
C ALA A 53 -0.37 -0.56 -14.36
N ALA A 54 -1.08 -0.09 -15.40
CA ALA A 54 -2.44 0.43 -15.27
C ALA A 54 -3.45 -0.62 -14.77
N SER A 55 -3.15 -1.92 -14.93
CA SER A 55 -4.00 -3.01 -14.43
C SER A 55 -4.14 -2.98 -12.91
N TYR A 56 -3.07 -2.70 -12.17
CA TYR A 56 -3.11 -2.59 -10.70
C TYR A 56 -3.89 -1.34 -10.26
N VAL A 57 -3.75 -0.23 -10.99
CA VAL A 57 -4.52 1.00 -10.73
C VAL A 57 -6.01 0.73 -10.89
N LYS A 58 -6.42 0.17 -12.03
CA LYS A 58 -7.81 -0.17 -12.33
C LYS A 58 -8.38 -1.18 -11.34
N TYR A 59 -7.59 -2.18 -10.94
CA TYR A 59 -8.01 -3.17 -9.96
C TYR A 59 -8.38 -2.52 -8.62
N ILE A 60 -7.56 -1.58 -8.13
CA ILE A 60 -7.82 -0.87 -6.88
C ILE A 60 -8.95 0.15 -7.04
N GLU A 61 -8.96 0.96 -8.10
CA GLU A 61 -10.03 1.95 -8.34
C GLU A 61 -11.41 1.32 -8.50
N ALA A 62 -11.50 0.10 -9.07
CA ALA A 62 -12.75 -0.65 -9.17
C ALA A 62 -13.36 -1.01 -7.79
N THR A 63 -12.58 -0.94 -6.70
CA THR A 63 -13.08 -1.14 -5.33
C THR A 63 -13.60 0.14 -4.68
N GLY A 64 -13.50 1.30 -5.35
CA GLY A 64 -13.84 2.60 -4.79
C GLY A 64 -12.68 3.31 -4.06
N ALA A 65 -11.49 2.69 -4.04
CA ALA A 65 -10.28 3.26 -3.46
C ALA A 65 -9.58 4.26 -4.40
N GLN A 66 -8.78 5.15 -3.83
CA GLN A 66 -7.86 6.03 -4.57
C GLN A 66 -6.46 5.43 -4.59
N VAL A 67 -5.70 5.70 -5.66
CA VAL A 67 -4.34 5.16 -5.83
C VAL A 67 -3.31 6.28 -5.75
N VAL A 68 -2.23 6.03 -4.97
CA VAL A 68 -1.04 6.87 -4.94
C VAL A 68 0.19 6.03 -5.34
N PRO A 69 0.99 6.45 -6.33
CA PRO A 69 2.22 5.75 -6.67
C PRO A 69 3.29 5.97 -5.59
N ILE A 70 3.83 4.88 -5.05
CA ILE A 70 5.01 4.88 -4.19
C ILE A 70 6.23 4.75 -5.12
N ARG A 71 6.95 5.86 -5.34
CA ARG A 71 8.09 5.87 -6.26
C ARG A 71 9.28 5.12 -5.66
N MET A 72 9.95 4.29 -6.45
CA MET A 72 11.23 3.72 -6.03
C MET A 72 12.34 4.78 -5.98
N TYR A 73 13.45 4.41 -5.34
CA TYR A 73 14.66 5.22 -5.25
C TYR A 73 14.45 6.56 -4.54
N GLN A 74 13.61 6.56 -3.51
CA GLN A 74 13.35 7.73 -2.66
C GLN A 74 13.98 7.56 -1.27
N SER A 75 13.99 8.64 -0.50
CA SER A 75 14.52 8.64 0.87
C SER A 75 13.62 7.85 1.83
N ILE A 76 14.20 7.42 2.95
CA ILE A 76 13.44 6.77 4.03
C ILE A 76 12.32 7.67 4.57
N ASP A 77 12.57 8.98 4.68
CA ASP A 77 11.60 9.96 5.15
C ASP A 77 10.41 10.10 4.20
N TYR A 78 10.65 10.03 2.88
CA TYR A 78 9.58 9.99 1.88
C TYR A 78 8.69 8.76 2.09
N TYR A 79 9.30 7.58 2.28
CA TYR A 79 8.55 6.35 2.49
C TYR A 79 7.77 6.37 3.80
N LEU A 80 8.37 6.90 4.87
CA LEU A 80 7.72 7.02 6.17
C LEU A 80 6.55 8.01 6.12
N HIS A 81 6.73 9.15 5.45
CA HIS A 81 5.65 10.12 5.25
C HIS A 81 4.47 9.49 4.49
N LEU A 82 4.74 8.76 3.41
CA LEU A 82 3.69 8.03 2.68
C LEU A 82 3.04 6.96 3.55
N PHE A 83 3.82 6.14 4.26
CA PHE A 83 3.28 5.10 5.14
C PHE A 83 2.25 5.66 6.12
N ASN A 84 2.55 6.80 6.76
CA ASN A 84 1.65 7.46 7.70
C ASN A 84 0.43 8.14 7.04
N SER A 85 0.46 8.35 5.73
CA SER A 85 -0.62 9.01 4.97
C SER A 85 -1.55 8.02 4.25
N LEU A 86 -1.17 6.76 4.15
CA LEU A 86 -1.86 5.74 3.36
C LEU A 86 -2.74 4.86 4.25
N ASN A 87 -3.84 4.36 3.69
CA ASN A 87 -4.70 3.38 4.36
C ASN A 87 -4.25 1.93 4.10
N GLY A 88 -3.40 1.71 3.10
CA GLY A 88 -2.85 0.41 2.76
C GLY A 88 -1.83 0.50 1.64
N VAL A 89 -1.10 -0.60 1.41
CA VAL A 89 -0.08 -0.69 0.37
C VAL A 89 -0.21 -2.00 -0.41
N LEU A 90 -0.07 -1.91 -1.72
CA LEU A 90 0.02 -3.02 -2.65
C LEU A 90 1.44 -3.12 -3.22
N PHE A 91 1.98 -4.33 -3.22
CA PHE A 91 3.23 -4.67 -3.90
C PHE A 91 2.90 -5.46 -5.18
N PRO A 92 2.99 -4.83 -6.36
CA PRO A 92 2.83 -5.52 -7.64
C PRO A 92 3.75 -6.73 -7.80
N GLY A 93 3.32 -7.71 -8.59
CA GLY A 93 4.21 -8.78 -9.06
C GLY A 93 5.11 -8.28 -10.19
N GLY A 94 6.18 -9.01 -10.52
CA GLY A 94 7.02 -8.75 -11.70
C GLY A 94 8.49 -8.51 -11.35
N ASP A 95 8.78 -7.43 -10.62
CA ASP A 95 10.13 -7.11 -10.15
C ASP A 95 10.44 -7.77 -8.78
N PHE A 96 11.65 -8.30 -8.66
CA PHE A 96 12.19 -8.90 -7.45
C PHE A 96 13.61 -8.39 -7.16
N SER A 97 13.95 -7.20 -7.66
CA SER A 97 15.21 -6.52 -7.37
C SER A 97 15.42 -6.33 -5.87
N ASN A 98 16.69 -6.24 -5.45
CA ASN A 98 17.05 -6.03 -4.04
C ASN A 98 16.45 -4.72 -3.50
N GLU A 99 16.40 -3.69 -4.33
CA GLU A 99 15.83 -2.39 -4.02
C GLU A 99 14.32 -2.47 -3.83
N TYR A 100 13.61 -3.20 -4.71
CA TYR A 100 12.18 -3.45 -4.57
C TYR A 100 11.88 -4.19 -3.27
N LEU A 101 12.62 -5.28 -3.01
CA LEU A 101 12.48 -6.07 -1.79
C LEU A 101 12.82 -5.27 -0.54
N TYR A 102 13.80 -4.37 -0.60
CA TYR A 102 14.14 -3.48 0.51
C TYR A 102 12.96 -2.58 0.86
N VAL A 103 12.38 -1.88 -0.12
CA VAL A 103 11.23 -0.98 0.12
C VAL A 103 10.01 -1.79 0.61
N ALA A 104 9.71 -2.93 -0.01
CA ALA A 104 8.61 -3.79 0.44
C ALA A 104 8.82 -4.26 1.90
N LYS A 105 10.04 -4.62 2.29
CA LYS A 105 10.39 -4.98 3.68
C LYS A 105 10.20 -3.82 4.65
N LEU A 106 10.57 -2.59 4.28
CA LEU A 106 10.34 -1.41 5.13
C LEU A 106 8.86 -1.27 5.50
N PHE A 107 7.99 -1.22 4.48
CA PHE A 107 6.55 -1.10 4.68
C PHE A 107 5.97 -2.28 5.45
N HIS A 108 6.42 -3.50 5.16
CA HIS A 108 5.99 -4.68 5.91
C HIS A 108 6.40 -4.61 7.40
N MET A 109 7.65 -4.24 7.68
CA MET A 109 8.15 -4.10 9.06
C MET A 109 7.42 -2.99 9.82
N TRP A 110 7.17 -1.84 9.21
CA TRP A 110 6.39 -0.78 9.84
C TRP A 110 4.96 -1.22 10.12
N THR A 111 4.35 -1.95 9.18
CA THR A 111 3.03 -2.55 9.37
C THR A 111 3.03 -3.48 10.59
N LEU A 112 4.00 -4.38 10.73
CA LEU A 112 4.08 -5.28 11.88
C LEU A 112 4.24 -4.54 13.21
N LYS A 113 5.02 -3.45 13.25
CA LYS A 113 5.20 -2.61 14.46
C LYS A 113 3.93 -1.89 14.90
N LEU A 114 2.90 -1.78 14.05
CA LEU A 114 1.60 -1.24 14.47
C LEU A 114 0.75 -2.26 15.23
N PHE A 115 1.08 -3.56 15.15
CA PHE A 115 0.29 -4.64 15.74
C PHE A 115 0.88 -5.26 17.01
N PHE A 116 2.16 -5.00 17.32
CA PHE A 116 2.88 -5.51 18.49
C PHE A 116 3.61 -4.39 19.21
#